data_AF-A0A0F9QNG7-F1
#
_entry.id   AF-A0A0F9QNG7-F1
#
_cell.length_a   1.000
_cell.length_b   1.000
_cell.length_c   1.000
_cell.angle_alpha   90.00
_cell.angle_beta   90.00
_cell.angle_gamma   90.00
#
_symmetry.space_group_name_H-M   'P 1'
#
loop_
_entity.id
_entity.type
_entity.pdbx_description
1 polymer ?
#
loop_
_entity_poly.entity_id
_entity_poly.type
_entity_poly.pdbx_seq_one_letter_code
_entity_poly.pdbx_strand_id
1 'polypeptide(L)'
;MFGLDFIRKLKPCKWRYKPPLDDGVEHFGFIAQDVEEIAPSGKYAFVVGGQESDMYGMRLAEFIGPLTKAIQELDAKVTELENELKSRGSDGLESGRMENDQVSDNDSVGSGHDMAAYLGNLRGA
;
A
#
# COMPACT_ATOMS: atom_id res chain seq x y z
N MET A 1 14.97 -16.96 -3.07
CA MET A 1 13.65 -17.30 -3.62
C MET A 1 13.15 -16.09 -4.40
N PHE A 2 12.44 -16.28 -5.51
CA PHE A 2 11.83 -15.14 -6.21
C PHE A 2 10.70 -14.53 -5.38
N GLY A 3 10.53 -13.21 -5.46
CA GLY A 3 9.53 -12.45 -4.72
C GLY A 3 9.14 -11.18 -5.47
N LEU A 4 8.95 -10.08 -4.75
CA LEU A 4 8.45 -8.82 -5.32
C LEU A 4 9.37 -8.25 -6.39
N ASP A 5 10.69 -8.39 -6.23
CA ASP A 5 11.68 -7.93 -7.20
C ASP A 5 11.58 -8.65 -8.55
N PHE A 6 11.33 -9.96 -8.53
CA PHE A 6 11.10 -10.78 -9.71
C PHE A 6 9.78 -10.40 -10.39
N ILE A 7 8.68 -10.32 -9.63
CA ILE A 7 7.36 -9.98 -10.17
C ILE A 7 7.37 -8.61 -10.87
N ARG A 8 8.12 -7.64 -10.35
CA ARG A 8 8.25 -6.29 -10.95
C ARG A 8 8.96 -6.27 -12.31
N LYS A 9 9.73 -7.30 -12.65
CA LYS A 9 10.43 -7.40 -13.93
C LYS A 9 9.57 -8.06 -15.01
N LEU A 10 8.51 -8.77 -14.62
CA LEU A 10 7.62 -9.42 -15.56
C LEU A 10 6.85 -8.38 -16.38
N LYS A 11 6.51 -8.74 -17.61
CA LYS A 11 5.73 -7.92 -18.54
C LYS A 11 4.39 -8.62 -18.82
N PRO A 12 3.35 -8.41 -18.00
CA PRO A 12 2.02 -8.95 -18.31
C PRO A 12 1.54 -8.44 -19.66
N CYS A 13 0.95 -9.32 -20.46
CA CYS A 13 0.40 -8.97 -21.75
C CYS A 13 -0.94 -9.67 -21.98
N LYS A 14 -1.68 -9.13 -22.94
CA LYS A 14 -2.81 -9.82 -23.55
C LYS A 14 -2.40 -10.39 -24.91
N TRP A 15 -2.93 -11.54 -25.28
CA TRP A 15 -2.59 -12.21 -26.53
C TRP A 15 -3.77 -13.04 -27.05
N ARG A 16 -3.70 -13.45 -28.31
CA ARG A 16 -4.69 -14.30 -28.98
C ARG A 16 -3.97 -15.22 -29.95
N TYR A 17 -4.48 -16.44 -30.11
CA TYR A 17 -3.90 -17.36 -31.08
C TYR A 17 -4.05 -16.83 -32.50
N LYS A 18 -3.03 -17.06 -33.33
CA LYS A 18 -3.10 -16.79 -34.77
C LYS A 18 -3.89 -17.92 -35.47
N PRO A 19 -4.54 -17.64 -36.62
CA PRO A 19 -5.13 -18.70 -37.44
C PRO A 19 -4.11 -19.80 -37.78
N PRO A 20 -4.52 -21.07 -37.84
CA PRO A 20 -5.88 -21.60 -37.67
C PRO A 20 -6.27 -21.90 -36.21
N LEU A 21 -5.40 -21.65 -35.24
CA LEU A 21 -5.64 -21.95 -33.82
C LEU A 21 -6.43 -20.87 -33.09
N ASP A 22 -6.85 -19.84 -33.80
CA ASP A 22 -7.63 -18.73 -33.28
C ASP A 22 -8.97 -19.22 -32.71
N ASP A 23 -9.14 -19.08 -31.40
CA ASP A 23 -10.32 -19.48 -30.63
C ASP A 23 -11.31 -18.34 -30.39
N GLY A 24 -11.06 -17.15 -30.96
CA GLY A 24 -11.96 -16.02 -30.85
C GLY A 24 -11.81 -15.17 -29.59
N VAL A 25 -10.94 -15.52 -28.64
CA VAL A 25 -10.88 -14.88 -27.32
C VAL A 25 -9.52 -14.25 -27.00
N GLU A 26 -9.52 -13.25 -26.12
CA GLU A 26 -8.29 -12.66 -25.56
C GLU A 26 -7.85 -13.47 -24.34
N HIS A 27 -6.57 -13.81 -24.31
CA HIS A 27 -5.89 -14.48 -23.21
C HIS A 27 -4.97 -13.50 -22.48
N PHE A 28 -4.67 -13.78 -21.22
CA PHE A 28 -3.74 -13.00 -20.40
C PHE A 28 -2.58 -13.86 -19.94
N GLY A 29 -1.39 -13.30 -19.92
CA GLY A 29 -0.21 -14.03 -19.47
C GLY A 29 1.07 -13.23 -19.69
N PHE A 30 2.12 -13.94 -20.06
CA PHE A 30 3.45 -13.41 -20.30
C PHE A 30 4.02 -14.02 -21.58
N ILE A 31 4.95 -13.30 -22.22
CA ILE A 31 5.75 -13.85 -23.31
C ILE A 31 6.87 -14.72 -22.71
N ALA A 32 6.96 -15.97 -23.16
CA ALA A 32 7.90 -16.94 -22.61
C ALA A 32 9.37 -16.54 -22.78
N GLN A 33 9.72 -15.89 -23.90
CA GLN A 33 11.07 -15.39 -24.14
C GLN A 33 11.45 -14.25 -23.17
N ASP A 34 10.52 -13.33 -22.87
CA ASP A 34 10.76 -12.28 -21.86
C ASP A 34 11.01 -12.89 -20.47
N VAL A 35 10.31 -13.98 -20.14
CA VAL A 35 10.51 -14.69 -18.86
C VAL A 35 11.83 -15.45 -18.85
N GLU A 36 12.23 -16.06 -19.97
CA GLU A 36 13.51 -16.78 -20.11
C GLU A 36 14.71 -15.87 -19.83
N GLU A 37 14.66 -14.61 -20.28
CA GLU A 37 15.69 -13.61 -20.00
C GLU A 37 15.84 -13.30 -18.50
N ILE A 38 14.76 -13.39 -17.73
CA ILE A 38 14.72 -13.07 -16.30
C ILE A 38 15.01 -14.32 -15.44
N ALA A 39 14.47 -15.47 -15.84
CA ALA A 39 14.56 -16.74 -15.15
C ALA A 39 14.83 -17.88 -16.16
N PRO A 40 16.11 -18.14 -16.49
CA PRO A 40 16.48 -19.11 -17.51
C PRO A 40 16.00 -20.53 -17.20
N SER A 41 15.45 -21.20 -18.21
CA SER A 41 14.91 -22.57 -18.17
C SER A 41 15.95 -23.62 -17.73
N GLY A 42 17.24 -23.37 -17.97
CA GLY A 42 18.34 -24.22 -17.47
C GLY A 42 18.51 -24.23 -15.95
N LYS A 43 17.82 -23.33 -15.23
CA LYS A 43 17.87 -23.20 -13.77
C LYS A 43 16.50 -23.20 -13.11
N TYR A 44 15.46 -22.74 -13.79
CA TYR A 44 14.12 -22.57 -13.23
C TYR A 44 13.05 -23.12 -14.17
N ALA A 45 11.94 -23.62 -13.62
CA ALA A 45 10.93 -24.34 -14.40
C ALA A 45 9.83 -23.46 -15.03
N PHE A 46 9.98 -22.13 -15.04
CA PHE A 46 8.94 -21.20 -15.53
C PHE A 46 8.61 -21.39 -17.02
N VAL A 47 9.62 -21.66 -17.83
CA VAL A 47 9.52 -21.80 -19.27
C VAL A 47 9.77 -23.26 -19.66
N VAL A 48 9.05 -23.74 -20.67
CA VAL A 48 9.21 -25.09 -21.22
C VAL A 48 9.55 -25.01 -22.69
N GLY A 49 10.39 -25.93 -23.16
CA GLY A 49 10.90 -25.89 -24.51
C GLY A 49 12.07 -24.91 -24.60
N GLY A 50 12.23 -24.28 -25.75
CA GLY A 50 13.34 -23.36 -26.02
C GLY A 50 13.74 -23.37 -27.48
N GLN A 51 14.92 -22.81 -27.78
CA GLN A 51 15.47 -22.78 -29.14
C GLN A 51 15.55 -24.18 -29.79
N GLU A 52 15.81 -25.23 -29.00
CA GLU A 52 15.93 -26.59 -29.52
C GLU A 52 14.58 -27.22 -29.93
N SER A 53 13.46 -26.79 -29.33
CA SER A 53 12.13 -27.36 -29.61
C SER A 53 11.27 -26.49 -30.53
N ASP A 54 11.79 -25.35 -31.02
CA ASP A 54 11.11 -24.33 -31.83
C ASP A 54 9.77 -23.83 -31.24
N MET A 55 9.53 -24.12 -29.96
CA MET A 55 8.33 -23.79 -29.23
C MET A 55 8.70 -23.39 -27.81
N TYR A 56 8.18 -22.26 -27.38
CA TYR A 56 8.26 -21.79 -26.01
C TYR A 56 6.89 -21.90 -25.35
N GLY A 57 6.84 -22.54 -24.19
CA GLY A 57 5.66 -22.66 -23.35
C GLY A 57 5.90 -22.09 -21.95
N MET A 58 4.81 -21.88 -21.21
CA MET A 58 4.85 -21.34 -19.86
C MET A 58 4.27 -22.33 -18.84
N ARG A 59 4.94 -22.54 -17.71
CA ARG A 59 4.37 -23.21 -16.53
C ARG A 59 3.82 -22.17 -15.57
N LEU A 60 2.58 -21.73 -15.79
CA LEU A 60 1.95 -20.69 -14.96
C LEU A 60 1.86 -21.07 -13.47
N ALA A 61 1.77 -22.37 -13.14
CA ALA A 61 1.77 -22.83 -11.76
C ALA A 61 3.07 -22.50 -10.99
N GLU A 62 4.21 -22.41 -11.68
CA GLU A 62 5.50 -22.07 -11.04
C GLU A 62 5.54 -20.62 -10.52
N PHE A 63 4.64 -19.75 -11.01
CA PHE A 63 4.52 -18.37 -10.54
C PHE A 63 3.80 -18.25 -9.20
N ILE A 64 3.07 -19.28 -8.73
CA ILE A 64 2.30 -19.23 -7.48
C ILE A 64 3.21 -18.96 -6.28
N GLY A 65 4.37 -19.62 -6.22
CA GLY A 65 5.35 -19.42 -5.15
C GLY A 65 5.90 -17.98 -5.10
N PRO A 66 6.50 -17.47 -6.20
CA PRO A 66 6.96 -16.08 -6.29
C PRO A 66 5.88 -15.04 -6.04
N LEU A 67 4.65 -15.26 -6.54
CA LEU A 67 3.51 -14.35 -6.30
C LEU A 67 3.14 -14.32 -4.82
N THR A 68 3.04 -15.48 -4.18
CA THR A 68 2.80 -15.57 -2.73
C THR A 68 3.89 -14.82 -1.95
N LYS A 69 5.16 -15.00 -2.33
CA LYS A 69 6.28 -14.32 -1.68
C LYS A 69 6.24 -12.80 -1.90
N ALA A 70 5.88 -12.35 -3.10
CA ALA A 70 5.71 -10.93 -3.39
C ALA A 70 4.61 -10.29 -2.54
N ILE A 71 3.49 -10.99 -2.33
CA ILE A 71 2.39 -10.53 -1.47
C ILE A 71 2.86 -10.39 -0.01
N GLN A 72 3.58 -11.39 0.51
CA GLN A 72 4.15 -11.32 1.87
C GLN A 72 5.13 -10.14 2.05
N GLU A 73 5.97 -9.88 1.05
CA GLU A 73 6.91 -8.75 1.07
C GLU A 73 6.19 -7.40 0.97
N LEU A 74 5.09 -7.33 0.21
CA LEU A 74 4.25 -6.14 0.16
C LEU A 74 3.53 -5.89 1.49
N ASP A 75 2.96 -6.93 2.10
CA ASP A 75 2.30 -6.86 3.41
C ASP A 75 3.23 -6.34 4.51
N ALA A 76 4.47 -6.85 4.55
CA ALA A 76 5.50 -6.37 5.47
C ALA A 76 5.81 -4.87 5.26
N LYS A 77 5.94 -4.43 3.99
CA LYS A 77 6.20 -3.01 3.67
C LYS A 77 5.03 -2.11 4.03
N VAL A 78 3.80 -2.55 3.80
CA VAL A 78 2.60 -1.80 4.20
C VAL A 78 2.57 -1.65 5.72
N THR A 79 2.80 -2.73 6.45
CA THR A 79 2.85 -2.72 7.93
C THR A 79 3.92 -1.78 8.46
N GLU A 80 5.13 -1.80 7.86
CA GLU A 80 6.22 -0.89 8.21
C GLU A 80 5.84 0.57 7.99
N LEU A 81 5.33 0.91 6.80
CA LEU A 81 4.89 2.27 6.46
C LEU A 81 3.75 2.76 7.37
N GLU A 82 2.80 1.91 7.73
CA GLU A 82 1.72 2.25 8.67
C GLU A 82 2.27 2.56 10.07
N ASN A 83 3.28 1.83 10.53
CA ASN A 83 3.90 2.08 11.83
C ASN A 83 4.73 3.37 11.83
N GLU A 84 5.47 3.65 10.75
CA GLU A 84 6.16 4.93 10.56
C GLU A 84 5.19 6.11 10.61
N LEU A 85 4.05 6.01 9.91
CA LEU A 85 3.02 7.06 9.94
C LEU A 85 2.42 7.26 11.34
N LYS A 86 2.18 6.19 12.09
CA LYS A 86 1.71 6.29 13.48
C LYS A 86 2.72 6.99 14.38
N SER A 87 4.01 6.64 14.27
CA SER A 87 5.08 7.27 15.05
C SER A 87 5.23 8.78 14.75
N ARG A 88 5.16 9.15 13.47
CA ARG A 88 5.22 10.56 13.05
C ARG A 88 3.97 11.35 13.49
N GLY A 89 2.81 10.68 13.53
CA GLY A 89 1.56 11.26 14.02
C GLY A 89 1.54 11.47 15.54
N SER A 90 2.19 10.61 16.32
CA SER A 90 2.35 10.81 17.77
C SER A 90 3.32 11.94 18.11
N ASP A 91 4.40 12.11 17.34
CA ASP A 91 5.39 13.18 17.58
C ASP A 91 4.79 14.59 17.39
N GLY A 92 3.81 14.73 16.47
CA GLY A 92 3.10 16.00 16.25
C GLY A 92 2.13 16.38 17.38
N LEU A 93 1.70 15.44 18.21
CA LEU A 93 0.76 15.68 19.32
C LEU A 93 1.47 16.01 20.65
N GLU A 94 2.73 15.61 20.82
CA GLU A 94 3.52 15.99 22.00
C GLU A 94 4.07 17.42 21.91
N SER A 95 4.45 17.89 20.71
CA SER A 95 4.93 19.27 20.52
C SER A 95 3.85 20.32 20.81
N GLY A 96 2.56 19.99 20.67
CA GLY A 96 1.44 20.90 20.94
C GLY A 96 0.98 20.95 22.41
N ARG A 97 1.43 20.03 23.27
CA ARG A 97 1.10 20.06 24.71
C ARG A 97 2.02 20.98 25.52
N MET A 98 3.27 21.16 25.08
CA MET A 98 4.24 21.97 25.85
C MET A 98 3.99 23.49 25.80
N GLU A 99 3.18 24.01 24.87
CA GLU A 99 2.87 25.45 24.80
C GLU A 99 1.64 25.89 25.63
N ASN A 100 0.77 24.96 26.06
CA ASN A 100 -0.45 25.31 26.80
C ASN A 100 -0.34 25.21 28.33
N ASP A 101 0.76 24.66 28.87
CA ASP A 101 0.94 24.47 30.32
C ASP A 101 1.66 25.66 31.01
N GLN A 102 1.90 26.78 30.31
CA GLN A 102 2.55 27.99 30.89
C GLN A 102 1.60 29.16 31.22
N VAL A 103 0.28 28.99 31.16
CA VAL A 103 -0.65 30.03 31.66
C VAL A 103 -1.24 29.59 33.01
N SER A 104 -0.38 29.58 34.03
CA SER A 104 -0.81 29.63 35.42
C SER A 104 -0.32 30.93 36.05
N ASP A 105 -1.27 31.62 36.67
CA ASP A 105 -1.09 32.68 37.65
C ASP A 105 -0.74 34.07 37.10
N ASN A 106 -1.79 34.83 36.80
CA ASN A 106 -1.79 36.22 37.22
C ASN A 106 -3.15 36.58 37.81
N ASP A 107 -3.22 36.45 39.13
CA ASP A 107 -4.26 37.02 39.98
C ASP A 107 -4.34 38.54 39.77
N SER A 108 -5.53 39.03 39.43
CA SER A 108 -5.94 40.36 39.89
C SER A 108 -7.41 40.30 40.28
N VAL A 109 -7.61 40.18 41.60
CA VAL A 109 -8.87 40.36 42.31
C VAL A 109 -9.43 41.74 41.97
N GLY A 110 -10.39 41.77 41.05
CA GLY A 110 -11.16 42.94 40.66
C GLY A 110 -12.53 42.92 41.34
N SER A 111 -12.69 43.79 42.32
CA SER A 111 -13.91 44.08 43.07
C SER A 111 -15.15 44.29 42.18
N GLY A 112 -16.25 43.61 42.53
CA GLY A 112 -17.61 44.13 42.51
C GLY A 112 -18.31 44.28 41.15
N HIS A 113 -19.30 43.42 40.91
CA HIS A 113 -20.71 43.84 40.82
C HIS A 113 -21.61 42.60 40.79
N ASP A 114 -22.45 42.51 41.81
CA ASP A 114 -23.48 41.48 41.95
C ASP A 114 -24.56 41.68 40.87
N MET A 115 -24.70 40.70 39.97
CA MET A 115 -25.67 40.71 38.86
C MET A 115 -27.12 40.48 39.33
N ALA A 116 -27.37 40.33 40.63
CA ALA A 116 -28.71 40.12 41.18
C ALA A 116 -29.59 41.38 41.22
N ALA A 117 -29.05 42.59 41.03
CA ALA A 117 -29.82 43.84 41.08
C ALA A 117 -30.57 44.18 39.77
N TYR A 118 -30.27 43.53 38.64
CA TYR A 118 -30.77 43.95 37.32
C TYR A 118 -32.08 43.28 36.86
N LEU A 119 -32.60 42.28 37.59
CA LEU A 119 -33.80 41.53 37.19
C LEU A 119 -34.97 41.65 38.19
N GLY A 120 -34.93 42.61 39.10
CA GLY A 120 -35.96 42.82 40.12
C GLY A 120 -37.08 43.81 39.77
N ASN A 121 -37.03 44.51 38.64
CA ASN A 121 -37.90 45.68 38.40
C ASN A 121 -38.84 45.61 37.18
N LEU A 122 -39.31 44.41 36.80
CA LEU A 122 -40.38 44.25 35.79
C LEU A 122 -41.50 43.29 36.24
N ARG A 123 -41.97 43.48 37.48
CA ARG A 123 -43.32 43.04 37.89
C ARG A 123 -44.02 44.17 38.63
N GLY A 124 -44.82 44.96 37.90
CA GLY A 124 -45.72 45.94 38.49
C GLY A 124 -46.04 47.14 37.60
N ALA A 125 -46.77 46.92 36.49
CA ALA A 125 -47.69 47.88 35.87
C ALA A 125 -48.64 47.11 34.94
#